data_AF-A0A6J4ZRI9-F1
#
_entry.id   AF-A0A6J4ZRI9-F1
#
_cell.length_a   1.000
_cell.length_b   1.000
_cell.length_c   1.000
_cell.angle_alpha   90.00
_cell.angle_beta   90.00
_cell.angle_gamma   90.00
#
_symmetry.space_group_name_H-M   'P 1'
#
loop_
_entity.id
_entity.type
_entity.pdbx_description
1 polymer ?
#
loop_
_entity_poly.entity_id
_entity_poly.type
_entity_poly.pdbx_seq_one_letter_code
_entity_poly.pdbx_strand_id
1 'polypeptide(L)'
;MPIQKLKEMPAFQADAPQHIRLAIGLLCVVWLVECFMFAKFVDIAMGVPLTPKTHDGFFLLVFLLAFWLVLNACLIVGLCQRQRLARWLELLLTVVTTIFCLSVSPPLRLSLYETAFLANAAATVLLFLGPCTHWFRRVPT
;
A
#
# COMPACT_ATOMS: atom_id res chain seq x y z
N MET A 1 -1.22 -1.34 26.22
CA MET A 1 -2.47 -1.83 25.58
C MET A 1 -2.57 -1.31 24.14
N PRO A 2 -1.88 -1.94 23.18
CA PRO A 2 -1.93 -1.54 21.75
C PRO A 2 -3.26 -1.91 21.07
N ILE A 3 -3.94 -2.95 21.53
CA ILE A 3 -5.20 -3.45 20.94
C ILE A 3 -6.37 -2.49 21.16
N GLN A 4 -6.42 -1.82 22.33
CA GLN A 4 -7.46 -0.82 22.62
C GLN A 4 -7.37 0.39 21.68
N LYS A 5 -6.16 0.90 21.43
CA LYS A 5 -5.92 1.99 20.46
C LYS A 5 -6.34 1.62 19.04
N LEU A 6 -6.22 0.35 18.64
CA LEU A 6 -6.67 -0.12 17.33
C LEU A 6 -8.21 -0.05 17.22
N LYS A 7 -8.92 -0.46 18.28
CA LYS A 7 -10.39 -0.43 18.35
C LYS A 7 -10.95 1.00 18.35
N GLU A 8 -10.16 1.95 18.84
CA GLU A 8 -10.49 3.38 18.85
C GLU A 8 -10.28 4.05 17.49
N MET A 9 -9.56 3.43 16.55
CA MET A 9 -9.33 4.04 15.23
C MET A 9 -10.66 4.17 14.46
N PRO A 10 -10.91 5.35 13.84
CA PRO A 10 -12.16 5.64 13.14
C PRO A 10 -12.61 4.57 12.14
N ALA A 11 -11.68 3.94 11.42
CA ALA A 11 -12.04 2.91 10.43
C ALA A 11 -12.68 1.63 11.01
N PHE A 12 -12.45 1.33 12.29
CA PHE A 12 -13.02 0.15 12.96
C PHE A 12 -14.27 0.47 13.80
N GLN A 13 -14.64 1.75 13.90
CA GLN A 13 -15.86 2.19 14.55
C GLN A 13 -17.09 1.89 13.68
N ALA A 14 -18.26 1.75 14.30
CA ALA A 14 -19.50 1.38 13.63
C ALA A 14 -19.98 2.38 12.57
N ASP A 15 -19.48 3.62 12.59
CA ASP A 15 -19.81 4.68 11.64
C ASP A 15 -19.05 4.57 10.31
N ALA A 16 -18.00 3.72 10.25
CA ALA A 16 -17.20 3.51 9.05
C ALA A 16 -17.95 2.63 8.02
N PRO A 17 -18.11 3.08 6.76
CA PRO A 17 -18.66 2.27 5.69
C PRO A 17 -17.91 0.95 5.52
N GLN A 18 -18.63 -0.13 5.24
CA GLN A 18 -18.02 -1.45 5.01
C GLN A 18 -16.96 -1.43 3.90
N HIS A 19 -17.17 -0.62 2.86
CA HIS A 19 -16.20 -0.42 1.77
C HIS A 19 -14.84 0.11 2.26
N ILE A 20 -14.80 0.93 3.31
CA ILE A 20 -13.53 1.41 3.88
C ILE A 20 -12.78 0.29 4.58
N ARG A 21 -13.50 -0.54 5.34
CA ARG A 21 -12.89 -1.71 6.00
C ARG A 21 -12.35 -2.72 4.98
N LEU A 22 -13.10 -2.94 3.90
CA LEU A 22 -12.66 -3.80 2.80
C LEU A 22 -11.45 -3.20 2.06
N ALA A 23 -11.46 -1.90 1.78
CA ALA A 23 -10.34 -1.21 1.16
C ALA A 23 -9.07 -1.30 2.02
N ILE A 24 -9.16 -0.98 3.31
CA ILE A 24 -8.04 -1.09 4.26
C ILE A 24 -7.56 -2.54 4.36
N GLY A 25 -8.49 -3.51 4.44
CA GLY A 25 -8.14 -4.92 4.46
C GLY A 25 -7.38 -5.35 3.21
N LEU A 26 -7.82 -4.93 2.02
CA LEU A 26 -7.13 -5.20 0.76
C LEU A 26 -5.74 -4.53 0.73
N LEU A 27 -5.62 -3.27 1.15
CA LEU A 27 -4.32 -2.58 1.23
C LEU A 27 -3.36 -3.28 2.19
N CYS A 28 -3.85 -3.76 3.33
CA CYS A 28 -3.04 -4.56 4.26
C CYS A 28 -2.56 -5.87 3.62
N VAL A 29 -3.41 -6.56 2.86
CA VAL A 29 -3.03 -7.79 2.15
C VAL A 29 -1.98 -7.48 1.08
N VAL A 30 -2.17 -6.43 0.30
CA VAL A 30 -1.19 -5.97 -0.70
C VAL A 30 0.15 -5.66 -0.04
N TRP A 31 0.15 -4.91 1.06
CA TRP A 31 1.35 -4.57 1.81
C TRP A 31 2.08 -5.82 2.34
N LEU A 32 1.35 -6.82 2.84
CA LEU A 32 1.95 -8.09 3.26
C LEU A 32 2.59 -8.85 2.09
N VAL A 33 1.97 -8.84 0.91
CA VAL A 33 2.55 -9.41 -0.31
C VAL A 33 3.83 -8.66 -0.69
N GLU A 34 3.83 -7.33 -0.65
CA GLU A 34 5.02 -6.52 -0.91
C GLU A 34 6.15 -6.83 0.09
N CYS A 35 5.84 -6.96 1.38
CA CYS A 35 6.81 -7.36 2.41
C CYS A 35 7.42 -8.74 2.13
N PHE A 36 6.59 -9.72 1.73
CA PHE A 36 7.05 -11.05 1.37
C PHE A 36 7.99 -11.01 0.16
N MET A 37 7.63 -10.23 -0.87
CA MET A 37 8.44 -10.05 -2.07
C MET A 37 9.76 -9.35 -1.76
N PHE A 38 9.76 -8.33 -0.91
CA PHE A 38 10.96 -7.66 -0.43
C PHE A 38 11.87 -8.64 0.33
N ALA A 39 11.33 -9.43 1.25
CA ALA A 39 12.10 -10.44 1.97
C ALA A 39 12.73 -11.46 1.02
N LYS A 40 11.98 -11.93 0.00
CA LYS A 40 12.50 -12.82 -1.05
C LYS A 40 13.59 -12.17 -1.88
N PHE A 41 13.44 -10.90 -2.23
CA PHE A 41 14.45 -10.16 -2.97
C PHE A 41 15.76 -10.05 -2.19
N VAL A 42 15.68 -9.69 -0.89
CA VAL A 42 16.86 -9.60 -0.02
C VAL A 42 17.53 -10.96 0.15
N ASP A 43 16.75 -12.02 0.37
CA ASP A 43 17.25 -13.40 0.52
C ASP A 43 18.04 -13.84 -0.73
N ILE A 44 17.47 -13.65 -1.92
CA ILE A 44 18.13 -13.96 -3.20
C ILE A 44 19.40 -13.14 -3.35
N ALA A 45 19.35 -11.83 -3.05
CA ALA A 45 20.47 -10.94 -3.26
C ALA A 45 21.65 -11.20 -2.30
N MET A 46 21.38 -11.65 -1.06
CA MET A 46 22.45 -12.08 -0.15
C MET A 46 23.19 -13.34 -0.62
N GLY A 47 22.56 -14.15 -1.47
CA GLY A 47 23.18 -15.33 -2.08
C GLY A 47 24.07 -15.03 -3.31
N VAL A 48 24.10 -13.79 -3.80
CA VAL A 48 24.85 -13.41 -5.01
C VAL A 48 26.10 -12.62 -4.62
N PRO A 49 27.31 -12.99 -5.08
CA PRO A 49 28.51 -12.20 -4.82
C PRO A 49 28.42 -10.84 -5.52
N LEU A 50 28.25 -9.78 -4.75
CA LEU A 50 28.17 -8.40 -5.23
C LEU A 50 29.58 -7.83 -5.45
N THR A 51 29.83 -7.27 -6.63
CA THR A 51 31.01 -6.42 -6.87
C THR A 51 30.87 -5.08 -6.13
N PRO A 52 31.98 -4.35 -5.85
CA PRO A 52 31.93 -3.10 -5.11
C PRO A 52 30.99 -2.04 -5.71
N LYS A 53 30.93 -1.94 -7.04
CA LYS A 53 30.02 -1.01 -7.75
C LYS A 53 28.55 -1.41 -7.67
N THR A 54 28.27 -2.72 -7.64
CA THR A 54 26.90 -3.23 -7.49
C THR A 54 26.40 -3.16 -6.05
N HIS A 55 27.31 -3.05 -5.08
CA HIS A 55 26.98 -2.98 -3.66
C HIS A 55 26.27 -1.66 -3.31
N ASP A 56 26.77 -0.52 -3.79
CA ASP A 56 26.13 0.79 -3.56
C ASP A 56 24.77 0.89 -4.24
N GLY A 57 24.65 0.38 -5.47
CA GLY A 57 23.38 0.32 -6.19
C GLY A 57 22.36 -0.60 -5.51
N PHE A 58 22.82 -1.74 -4.98
CA PHE A 58 21.99 -2.66 -4.21
C PHE A 58 21.48 -2.01 -2.91
N PHE A 59 22.35 -1.35 -2.15
CA PHE A 59 21.94 -0.64 -0.94
C PHE A 59 20.93 0.46 -1.22
N LEU A 60 21.15 1.24 -2.28
CA LEU A 60 20.20 2.27 -2.70
C LEU A 60 18.84 1.66 -3.05
N LEU A 61 18.83 0.55 -3.78
CA LEU A 61 17.60 -0.16 -4.14
C LEU A 61 16.87 -0.72 -2.92
N VAL A 62 17.57 -1.37 -2.00
CA VAL A 62 17.01 -1.89 -0.74
C VAL A 62 16.44 -0.75 0.10
N PHE A 63 17.16 0.37 0.20
CA PHE A 63 16.70 1.55 0.92
C PHE A 63 15.42 2.13 0.31
N LEU A 64 15.37 2.27 -1.01
CA LEU A 64 14.17 2.75 -1.73
C LEU A 64 12.98 1.83 -1.53
N LEU A 65 13.18 0.50 -1.59
CA LEU A 65 12.13 -0.49 -1.35
C LEU A 65 11.66 -0.50 0.11
N ALA A 66 12.57 -0.37 1.07
CA ALA A 66 12.22 -0.26 2.48
C ALA A 66 11.43 1.03 2.76
N PHE A 67 11.85 2.16 2.19
CA PHE A 67 11.13 3.42 2.26
C PHE A 67 9.72 3.29 1.65
N TRP A 68 9.60 2.61 0.50
CA TRP A 68 8.32 2.33 -0.14
C TRP A 68 7.36 1.56 0.77
N LEU A 69 7.81 0.48 1.41
CA LEU A 69 7.01 -0.30 2.34
C LEU A 69 6.55 0.52 3.55
N VAL A 70 7.43 1.37 4.08
CA VAL A 70 7.11 2.27 5.20
C VAL A 70 6.09 3.32 4.77
N LEU A 71 6.22 3.89 3.57
CA LEU A 71 5.26 4.84 3.02
C LEU A 71 3.87 4.21 2.91
N ASN A 72 3.75 3.01 2.35
CA ASN A 72 2.48 2.28 2.26
C ASN A 72 1.87 2.00 3.64
N ALA A 73 2.68 1.57 4.61
CA ALA A 73 2.20 1.37 5.98
C ALA A 73 1.66 2.67 6.60
N CYS A 74 2.37 3.79 6.41
CA CYS A 74 1.93 5.10 6.88
C CYS A 74 0.62 5.55 6.22
N LEU A 75 0.43 5.29 4.92
CA LEU A 75 -0.81 5.60 4.21
C LEU A 75 -1.98 4.79 4.76
N ILE A 76 -1.80 3.49 5.00
CA ILE A 76 -2.81 2.62 5.63
C ILE A 76 -3.22 3.17 7.00
N VAL A 77 -2.24 3.54 7.84
CA VAL A 77 -2.51 4.14 9.15
C VAL A 77 -3.25 5.48 9.02
N GLY A 78 -2.84 6.34 8.09
CA GLY A 78 -3.51 7.60 7.80
C GLY A 78 -4.96 7.42 7.35
N LEU A 79 -5.24 6.39 6.54
CA LEU A 79 -6.59 6.00 6.12
C LEU A 79 -7.43 5.52 7.30
N CYS A 80 -6.85 4.69 8.19
CA CYS A 80 -7.49 4.25 9.43
C CYS A 80 -7.88 5.44 10.34
N GLN A 81 -7.08 6.51 10.31
CA GLN A 81 -7.31 7.76 11.04
C GLN A 81 -8.20 8.77 10.28
N ARG A 82 -8.84 8.37 9.18
CA ARG A 82 -9.73 9.25 8.37
C ARG A 82 -9.00 10.46 7.75
N GLN A 83 -7.68 10.37 7.55
CA GLN A 83 -6.93 11.46 6.94
C GLN A 83 -7.21 11.57 5.44
N ARG A 84 -7.76 12.70 5.00
CA ARG A 84 -8.03 12.96 3.57
C ARG A 84 -6.75 12.97 2.72
N LEU A 85 -5.64 13.44 3.31
CA LEU A 85 -4.36 13.52 2.64
C LEU A 85 -3.83 12.13 2.27
N ALA A 86 -3.92 11.16 3.20
CA ALA A 86 -3.54 9.77 2.94
C ALA A 86 -4.32 9.16 1.77
N ARG A 87 -5.62 9.45 1.67
CA ARG A 87 -6.46 9.00 0.55
C ARG A 87 -6.03 9.57 -0.80
N TRP A 88 -5.68 10.86 -0.87
CA TRP A 88 -5.22 11.47 -2.12
C TRP A 88 -3.82 11.00 -2.51
N LEU A 89 -2.94 10.81 -1.52
CA LEU A 89 -1.62 10.22 -1.75
C LEU A 89 -1.74 8.79 -2.26
N GLU A 90 -2.62 7.96 -1.70
CA GLU A 90 -2.87 6.59 -2.17
C GLU A 90 -3.34 6.57 -3.64
N LEU A 91 -4.23 7.49 -4.01
CA LEU A 91 -4.65 7.63 -5.40
C LEU A 91 -3.48 8.01 -6.31
N LEU A 92 -2.70 9.02 -5.92
CA LEU A 92 -1.53 9.46 -6.69
C LEU A 92 -0.54 8.31 -6.87
N LEU A 93 -0.26 7.58 -5.79
CA LEU A 93 0.65 6.44 -5.78
C LEU A 93 0.15 5.33 -6.72
N THR A 94 -1.14 5.01 -6.64
CA THR A 94 -1.81 4.03 -7.52
C THR A 94 -1.71 4.46 -8.98
N VAL A 95 -1.95 5.74 -9.30
CA VAL A 95 -1.87 6.26 -10.67
C VAL A 95 -0.44 6.19 -11.21
N VAL A 96 0.55 6.66 -10.44
CA VAL A 96 1.96 6.64 -10.84
C VAL A 96 2.44 5.22 -11.08
N THR A 97 2.13 4.29 -10.17
CA THR A 97 2.49 2.87 -10.32
C THR A 97 1.77 2.21 -11.50
N THR A 98 0.52 2.59 -11.76
CA THR A 98 -0.23 2.13 -12.95
C THR A 98 0.47 2.55 -14.24
N ILE A 99 0.79 3.85 -14.37
CA ILE A 99 1.45 4.39 -15.56
C ILE A 99 2.81 3.71 -15.76
N PHE A 100 3.57 3.51 -14.67
CA PHE A 100 4.85 2.81 -14.71
C PHE A 100 4.69 1.33 -15.12
N CYS A 101 3.70 0.62 -14.60
CA CYS A 101 3.46 -0.77 -15.00
C CYS A 101 3.07 -0.87 -16.48
N LEU A 102 2.24 0.05 -16.98
CA LEU A 102 1.84 0.10 -18.39
C LEU A 102 3.01 0.42 -19.34
N SER A 103 4.01 1.20 -18.89
CA SER A 103 5.17 1.56 -19.71
C SER A 103 6.26 0.49 -19.73
N VAL A 104 6.34 -0.36 -18.70
CA VAL A 104 7.43 -1.34 -18.53
C VAL A 104 7.00 -2.79 -18.80
N SER A 105 5.70 -3.13 -18.79
CA SER A 105 5.23 -4.53 -18.93
C SER A 105 4.52 -4.87 -20.26
N PRO A 106 4.91 -5.94 -20.98
CA PRO A 106 4.10 -6.62 -22.00
C PRO A 106 3.03 -7.53 -21.31
N PRO A 107 2.11 -8.24 -22.02
CA PRO A 107 0.74 -8.48 -21.55
C PRO A 107 0.64 -9.16 -20.18
N LEU A 108 -0.33 -8.69 -19.37
CA LEU A 108 -0.71 -9.19 -18.04
C LEU A 108 -0.59 -10.73 -17.95
N ARG A 109 0.33 -11.21 -17.11
CA ARG A 109 0.58 -12.61 -16.80
C ARG A 109 0.16 -12.97 -15.38
N LEU A 110 -1.14 -13.04 -15.02
CA LEU A 110 -1.71 -13.63 -13.77
C LEU A 110 -0.74 -13.88 -12.58
N SER A 111 0.12 -12.91 -12.26
CA SER A 111 1.23 -13.09 -11.33
C SER A 111 0.81 -12.54 -9.99
N LEU A 112 1.48 -12.97 -8.92
CA LEU A 112 1.22 -12.43 -7.59
C LEU A 112 1.38 -10.89 -7.58
N TYR A 113 2.33 -10.35 -8.34
CA TYR A 113 2.56 -8.92 -8.47
C TYR A 113 1.39 -8.19 -9.15
N GLU A 114 0.95 -8.68 -10.31
CA GLU A 114 -0.16 -8.07 -11.04
C GLU A 114 -1.48 -8.18 -10.28
N THR A 115 -1.67 -9.29 -9.57
CA THR A 115 -2.85 -9.51 -8.72
C THR A 115 -2.85 -8.55 -7.52
N ALA A 116 -1.70 -8.38 -6.86
CA ALA A 116 -1.55 -7.41 -5.78
C ALA A 116 -1.77 -5.98 -6.28
N PHE A 117 -1.24 -5.65 -7.46
CA PHE A 117 -1.46 -4.36 -8.10
C PHE A 117 -2.94 -4.10 -8.41
N LEU A 118 -3.65 -5.09 -8.98
CA LEU A 118 -5.08 -4.98 -9.25
C LEU A 118 -5.88 -4.83 -7.94
N ALA A 119 -5.50 -5.55 -6.89
CA ALA A 119 -6.09 -5.43 -5.57
C ALA A 119 -5.86 -4.02 -4.97
N ASN A 120 -4.67 -3.43 -5.17
CA ASN A 120 -4.38 -2.06 -4.76
C ASN A 120 -5.28 -1.07 -5.50
N ALA A 121 -5.37 -1.19 -6.83
CA ALA A 121 -6.23 -0.35 -7.64
C ALA A 121 -7.71 -0.47 -7.23
N ALA A 122 -8.20 -1.69 -7.00
CA ALA A 122 -9.56 -1.92 -6.52
C ALA A 122 -9.79 -1.30 -5.14
N ALA A 123 -8.86 -1.46 -4.20
CA ALA A 123 -8.93 -0.85 -2.88
C ALA A 123 -8.98 0.68 -2.97
N THR A 124 -8.13 1.27 -3.81
CA THR A 124 -8.12 2.71 -4.07
C THR A 124 -9.46 3.16 -4.64
N VAL A 125 -10.05 2.46 -5.61
CA VAL A 125 -11.39 2.80 -6.13
C VAL A 125 -12.45 2.74 -5.03
N LEU A 126 -12.41 1.73 -4.16
CA LEU A 126 -13.33 1.60 -3.03
C LEU A 126 -13.25 2.81 -2.08
N LEU A 127 -12.07 3.38 -1.85
CA LEU A 127 -11.90 4.59 -1.04
C LEU A 127 -12.60 5.81 -1.65
N PHE A 128 -12.84 5.81 -2.96
CA PHE A 128 -13.47 6.91 -3.69
C PHE A 128 -14.96 6.76 -3.98
N LEU A 129 -15.57 5.65 -3.56
CA LEU A 129 -17.02 5.50 -3.57
C LEU A 129 -17.72 6.62 -2.78
N GLY A 130 -18.95 6.96 -3.20
CA GLY A 130 -19.77 8.02 -2.59
C GLY A 130 -19.84 7.94 -1.06
N PRO A 131 -20.23 6.78 -0.47
CA PRO A 131 -20.30 6.60 0.98
C PRO A 131 -18.96 6.85 1.70
N CYS A 132 -17.85 6.40 1.12
CA CYS A 132 -16.50 6.63 1.65
C CYS A 132 -16.12 8.10 1.57
N THR A 133 -16.50 8.78 0.50
CA THR A 133 -16.25 10.22 0.32
C THR A 133 -16.97 11.06 1.35
N HIS A 134 -18.23 10.73 1.65
CA HIS A 134 -18.95 11.38 2.73
C HIS A 134 -18.30 11.11 4.09
N TRP A 135 -17.83 9.88 4.32
CA TRP A 135 -17.11 9.56 5.55
C TRP A 135 -15.85 10.41 5.69
N PHE A 136 -14.91 10.43 4.74
CA PHE A 136 -13.73 11.30 4.82
C PHE A 136 -14.06 12.80 4.93
N ARG A 137 -15.25 13.24 4.48
CA ARG A 137 -15.70 14.63 4.55
C ARG A 137 -16.30 15.07 5.89
N ARG A 138 -16.78 14.16 6.75
CA ARG A 138 -17.31 14.59 8.05
C ARG A 138 -16.17 15.18 8.87
N VAL A 139 -16.38 16.40 9.36
CA VAL A 139 -15.51 17.03 10.35
C VAL A 139 -15.74 16.27 11.66
N PRO A 140 -14.69 15.83 12.38
CA PRO A 140 -14.87 15.35 13.73
C PRO A 140 -15.43 16.51 14.56
N THR A 141 -16.69 16.39 14.98
CA THR A 141 -17.30 17.26 15.99
C THR A 141 -16.72 16.98 17.35
#